data_AF-A0A955I369-F1
#
_entry.id   AF-A0A955I369-F1
#
_cell.length_a   1.000
_cell.length_b   1.000
_cell.length_c   1.000
_cell.angle_alpha   90.00
_cell.angle_beta   90.00
_cell.angle_gamma   90.00
#
_symmetry.space_group_name_H-M   'P 1'
#
loop_
_entity.id
_entity.type
_entity.pdbx_description
1 polymer ?
#
loop_
_entity_poly.entity_id
_entity_poly.type
_entity_poly.pdbx_seq_one_letter_code
_entity_poly.pdbx_strand_id
1 'polypeptide(L)'
;MLSEFPEVIMERSKPDENDSIIVHSVVKSIRSMRSDKQIKPSVSLPLIIRAPKKYRDILDRNRAIVLGLSKSSSLEYRTDMEADQYWIYSVVKEIDIFINIE
;
A
#
# COMPACT_ATOMS: atom_id res chain seq x y z
N MET A 1 -36.70 25.87 0.47
CA MET A 1 -36.30 25.00 1.59
C MET A 1 -35.02 24.29 1.19
N LEU A 2 -34.00 24.34 2.04
CA LEU A 2 -32.79 23.52 1.90
C LEU A 2 -33.17 22.07 2.25
N SER A 3 -32.54 21.10 1.58
CA SER A 3 -32.77 19.67 1.82
C SER A 3 -32.60 19.30 3.29
N GLU A 4 -33.33 18.30 3.76
CA GLU A 4 -33.16 17.75 5.11
C GLU A 4 -31.72 17.28 5.34
N PHE A 5 -31.25 17.39 6.58
CA PHE A 5 -29.91 16.98 6.96
C PHE A 5 -29.79 15.45 6.84
N PRO A 6 -28.71 14.93 6.24
CA PRO A 6 -28.58 13.49 6.04
C PRO A 6 -28.46 12.75 7.36
N GLU A 7 -29.20 11.65 7.49
CA GLU A 7 -29.12 10.73 8.62
C GLU A 7 -28.16 9.57 8.32
N VAL A 8 -27.62 8.98 9.37
CA VAL A 8 -26.74 7.81 9.25
C VAL A 8 -27.60 6.58 8.94
N ILE A 9 -27.56 6.16 7.68
CA ILE A 9 -28.33 5.01 7.16
C ILE A 9 -27.64 3.66 7.37
N MET A 10 -26.37 3.65 7.77
CA MET A 10 -25.61 2.42 8.01
C MET A 10 -24.55 2.60 9.10
N GLU A 11 -24.35 1.55 9.90
CA GLU A 11 -23.26 1.53 10.87
C GLU A 11 -21.89 1.39 10.20
N ARG A 12 -20.86 1.90 10.87
CA ARG A 12 -19.48 1.81 10.40
C ARG A 12 -18.95 0.38 10.52
N SER A 13 -18.40 -0.12 9.42
CA SER A 13 -17.70 -1.40 9.38
C SER A 13 -16.28 -1.23 9.93
N LYS A 14 -16.05 -1.60 11.20
CA LYS A 14 -14.70 -1.61 11.79
C LYS A 14 -13.69 -2.47 10.99
N PRO A 15 -14.06 -3.64 10.43
CA PRO A 15 -13.16 -4.41 9.58
C PRO A 15 -12.70 -3.62 8.34
N ASP A 16 -13.62 -2.96 7.64
CA ASP A 16 -13.29 -2.21 6.42
C ASP A 16 -12.45 -0.96 6.73
N GLU A 17 -12.73 -0.31 7.86
CA GLU A 17 -11.90 0.79 8.36
C GLU A 17 -10.46 0.31 8.66
N ASN A 18 -10.30 -0.83 9.33
CA ASN A 18 -8.99 -1.39 9.63
C ASN A 18 -8.22 -1.79 8.36
N ASP A 19 -8.89 -2.44 7.41
CA ASP A 19 -8.30 -2.79 6.10
C ASP A 19 -7.85 -1.53 5.36
N SER A 20 -8.69 -0.49 5.35
CA SER A 20 -8.38 0.81 4.75
C SER A 20 -7.16 1.47 5.37
N ILE A 21 -7.02 1.41 6.70
CA ILE A 21 -5.85 1.93 7.41
C ILE A 21 -4.58 1.22 6.95
N ILE A 22 -4.59 -0.11 6.84
CA ILE A 22 -3.42 -0.90 6.38
C ILE A 22 -3.04 -0.52 4.95
N VAL A 23 -4.01 -0.50 4.03
CA VAL A 23 -3.78 -0.14 2.62
C VAL A 23 -3.20 1.28 2.51
N HIS A 24 -3.78 2.23 3.24
CA HIS A 24 -3.32 3.62 3.23
C HIS A 24 -1.91 3.76 3.81
N SER A 25 -1.58 3.06 4.90
CA SER A 25 -0.24 3.06 5.47
C SER A 25 0.82 2.51 4.50
N VAL A 26 0.51 1.43 3.78
CA VAL A 26 1.42 0.86 2.76
C VAL A 26 1.62 1.84 1.59
N VAL A 27 0.54 2.39 1.03
CA VAL A 27 0.61 3.37 -0.06
C VAL A 27 1.40 4.61 0.36
N LYS A 28 1.16 5.11 1.58
CA LYS A 28 1.89 6.26 2.13
C LYS A 28 3.38 5.96 2.27
N SER A 29 3.74 4.81 2.83
CA SER A 29 5.15 4.41 2.98
C SER A 29 5.86 4.35 1.61
N ILE A 30 5.23 3.75 0.61
CA ILE A 30 5.76 3.70 -0.76
C ILE A 30 5.99 5.12 -1.31
N ARG A 31 5.00 6.01 -1.19
CA ARG A 31 5.14 7.41 -1.66
C ARG A 31 6.23 8.17 -0.93
N SER A 32 6.37 7.97 0.38
CA SER A 32 7.44 8.57 1.18
C SER A 32 8.81 8.09 0.70
N MET A 33 9.02 6.77 0.58
CA MET A 33 10.29 6.22 0.07
C MET A 33 10.67 6.79 -1.30
N ARG A 34 9.68 6.94 -2.20
CA ARG A 34 9.89 7.54 -3.52
C ARG A 34 10.31 9.00 -3.44
N SER A 35 9.67 9.76 -2.55
CA SER A 35 10.02 11.16 -2.31
C SER A 35 11.45 11.30 -1.81
N ASP A 36 11.86 10.46 -0.84
CA ASP A 36 13.20 10.49 -0.25
C ASP A 36 14.29 10.19 -1.28
N LYS A 37 13.97 9.35 -2.28
CA LYS A 37 14.85 9.03 -3.42
C LYS A 37 14.64 9.91 -4.65
N GLN A 38 13.83 10.97 -4.54
CA GLN A 38 13.54 11.91 -5.65
C GLN A 38 13.01 11.21 -6.92
N ILE A 39 12.30 10.10 -6.75
CA ILE A 39 11.71 9.35 -7.86
C ILE A 39 10.47 10.10 -8.35
N LYS A 40 10.43 10.39 -9.65
CA LYS A 40 9.30 11.07 -10.28
C LYS A 40 7.98 10.31 -9.99
N PRO A 41 6.89 11.00 -9.60
CA PRO A 41 5.61 10.34 -9.30
C PRO A 41 4.99 9.57 -10.49
N SER A 42 5.37 9.90 -11.73
CA SER A 42 4.86 9.25 -12.94
C SER A 42 5.50 7.89 -13.24
N VAL A 43 6.67 7.59 -12.67
CA VAL A 43 7.42 6.35 -12.97
C VAL A 43 6.73 5.15 -12.32
N SER A 44 6.50 4.09 -13.09
CA SER A 44 5.96 2.84 -12.54
C SER A 44 7.09 1.91 -12.12
N LEU A 45 7.06 1.41 -10.87
CA LEU A 45 8.13 0.58 -10.32
C LEU A 45 7.58 -0.76 -9.82
N PRO A 46 8.33 -1.87 -9.92
CA PRO A 46 7.88 -3.15 -9.38
C PRO A 46 7.93 -3.13 -7.84
N LEU A 47 6.87 -3.65 -7.22
CA LEU A 47 6.70 -3.69 -5.77
C LEU A 47 6.76 -5.15 -5.29
N ILE A 48 7.59 -5.40 -4.29
CA ILE A 48 7.65 -6.68 -3.59
C ILE A 48 7.28 -6.45 -2.13
N ILE A 49 6.43 -7.33 -1.61
CA ILE A 49 5.98 -7.29 -0.21
C ILE A 49 6.30 -8.61 0.47
N ARG A 50 6.91 -8.54 1.66
CA ARG A 50 6.96 -9.66 2.60
C ARG A 50 6.08 -9.33 3.79
N ALA A 51 5.03 -10.12 3.99
CA ALA A 51 4.09 -9.93 5.09
C ALA A 51 3.46 -11.26 5.52
N PRO A 52 2.95 -11.37 6.77
CA PRO A 52 2.07 -12.45 7.19
C PRO A 52 0.79 -12.56 6.35
N LYS A 53 0.20 -13.76 6.29
CA LYS A 53 -1.02 -14.04 5.50
C LYS A 53 -2.15 -13.03 5.75
N LYS A 54 -2.39 -12.66 7.01
CA LYS A 54 -3.43 -11.68 7.38
C LYS A 54 -3.33 -10.36 6.59
N TYR A 55 -2.11 -9.85 6.37
CA TYR A 55 -1.90 -8.61 5.64
C TYR A 55 -1.82 -8.84 4.13
N ARG A 56 -1.31 -9.99 3.67
CA ARG A 56 -1.37 -10.35 2.24
C ARG A 56 -2.80 -10.37 1.76
N ASP A 57 -3.69 -11.04 2.49
CA ASP A 57 -5.11 -11.16 2.13
C ASP A 57 -5.79 -9.77 2.05
N ILE A 58 -5.47 -8.84 2.95
CA ILE A 58 -5.97 -7.45 2.92
C ILE A 58 -5.44 -6.72 1.68
N LEU A 59 -4.14 -6.79 1.43
CA LEU A 59 -3.50 -6.09 0.32
C LEU A 59 -3.94 -6.66 -1.04
N ASP A 60 -4.18 -7.96 -1.12
CA ASP A 60 -4.60 -8.61 -2.36
C ASP A 60 -6.07 -8.31 -2.69
N ARG A 61 -6.97 -8.30 -1.68
CA ARG A 61 -8.34 -7.77 -1.85
C ARG A 61 -8.36 -6.32 -2.34
N ASN A 62 -7.35 -5.54 -1.96
CA ASN A 62 -7.22 -4.12 -2.30
C ASN A 62 -6.12 -3.85 -3.35
N ARG A 63 -5.73 -4.87 -4.13
CA ARG A 63 -4.58 -4.83 -5.04
C ARG A 63 -4.63 -3.66 -6.03
N ALA A 64 -5.80 -3.40 -6.59
CA ALA A 64 -5.99 -2.29 -7.54
C ALA A 64 -5.70 -0.92 -6.90
N ILE A 65 -6.12 -0.72 -5.65
CA ILE A 65 -5.88 0.52 -4.89
C ILE A 65 -4.38 0.65 -4.60
N VAL A 66 -3.75 -0.44 -4.13
CA VAL A 66 -2.31 -0.45 -3.84
C VAL A 66 -1.51 -0.09 -5.08
N LEU A 67 -1.69 -0.82 -6.19
CA LEU A 67 -0.95 -0.59 -7.44
C LEU A 67 -1.22 0.81 -8.02
N GLY A 68 -2.49 1.21 -8.10
CA GLY A 68 -2.90 2.47 -8.71
C GLY A 68 -2.39 3.69 -7.94
N LEU A 69 -2.54 3.70 -6.60
CA LEU A 69 -2.14 4.83 -5.78
C LEU A 69 -0.64 4.88 -5.50
N SER A 70 0.05 3.74 -5.49
CA SER A 70 1.52 3.71 -5.34
C SER A 70 2.28 3.93 -6.64
N LYS A 71 1.59 3.90 -7.79
CA LYS A 71 2.21 3.85 -9.13
C LYS A 71 3.20 2.70 -9.24
N SER A 72 2.77 1.51 -8.86
CA SER A 72 3.56 0.28 -9.01
C SER A 72 3.13 -0.50 -10.25
N SER A 73 4.08 -1.09 -10.96
CA SER A 73 3.83 -1.86 -12.20
C SER A 73 3.37 -3.28 -11.92
N SER A 74 3.83 -3.84 -10.79
CA SER A 74 3.49 -5.17 -10.31
C SER A 74 3.49 -5.20 -8.79
N LEU A 75 2.83 -6.22 -8.21
CA LEU A 75 2.88 -6.53 -6.79
C LEU A 75 3.16 -8.02 -6.63
N GLU A 76 4.30 -8.36 -6.06
CA GLU A 76 4.72 -9.74 -5.79
C GLU A 76 4.86 -9.97 -4.29
N TYR A 77 4.47 -11.14 -3.80
CA TYR A 77 4.68 -11.54 -2.42
C TYR A 77 5.83 -12.53 -2.31
N ARG A 78 6.86 -12.18 -1.55
CA ARG A 78 8.02 -13.06 -1.31
C ARG A 78 8.21 -13.36 0.17
N THR A 79 8.85 -14.48 0.46
CA THR A 79 9.25 -14.89 1.81
C THR A 79 10.71 -14.59 2.08
N ASP A 80 11.51 -14.64 1.03
CA ASP A 80 12.93 -14.44 0.93
C ASP A 80 13.20 -13.26 0.00
N MET A 81 13.98 -12.32 0.51
CA MET A 81 14.57 -11.28 -0.33
C MET A 81 15.94 -10.94 0.24
N GLU A 82 16.95 -10.99 -0.61
CA GLU A 82 18.26 -10.46 -0.31
C GLU A 82 18.25 -8.96 -0.64
N ALA A 83 18.82 -8.16 0.26
CA ALA A 83 18.96 -6.74 0.02
C ALA A 83 19.98 -6.52 -1.11
N ASP A 84 19.52 -6.00 -2.24
CA ASP A 84 20.36 -5.56 -3.34
C ASP A 84 20.34 -4.02 -3.41
N GLN A 85 21.39 -3.41 -3.95
CA GLN A 85 21.64 -1.96 -3.94
C GLN A 85 20.54 -1.15 -4.64
N TYR A 86 19.79 -1.78 -5.54
CA TYR A 86 18.68 -1.19 -6.29
C TYR A 86 17.34 -1.25 -5.56
N TRP A 87 17.30 -1.74 -4.32
CA TRP A 87 16.07 -1.81 -3.54
C TRP A 87 16.02 -0.71 -2.49
N ILE A 88 14.91 0.01 -2.47
CA ILE A 88 14.51 0.80 -1.30
C ILE A 88 13.54 0.02 -0.43
N TYR A 89 13.70 0.19 0.87
CA TYR A 89 13.07 -0.64 1.90
C TYR A 89 12.37 0.22 2.96
N SER A 90 11.19 -0.23 3.37
CA SER A 90 10.48 0.31 4.53
C SER A 90 9.63 -0.77 5.19
N VAL A 91 9.30 -0.56 6.46
CA VAL A 91 8.45 -1.46 7.25
C VAL A 91 7.21 -0.71 7.70
N VAL A 92 6.05 -1.33 7.50
CA VAL A 92 4.76 -0.90 8.05
C VAL A 92 4.18 -2.04 8.86
N LYS A 93 4.21 -1.93 10.20
CA LYS A 93 3.84 -3.02 11.12
C LYS A 93 4.72 -4.26 10.88
N GLU A 94 4.16 -5.35 10.35
CA GLU A 94 4.85 -6.60 10.00
C GLU A 94 4.89 -6.78 8.47
N ILE A 95 4.80 -5.66 7.72
CA ILE A 95 4.81 -5.63 6.26
C ILE A 95 6.11 -4.96 5.83
N ASP A 96 6.99 -5.76 5.27
CA ASP A 96 8.21 -5.31 4.63
C ASP A 96 7.91 -4.96 3.17
N ILE A 97 8.29 -3.76 2.77
CA ILE A 97 7.98 -3.17 1.48
C ILE A 97 9.30 -2.90 0.76
N PHE A 98 9.43 -3.44 -0.45
CA PHE A 98 10.61 -3.30 -1.27
C PHE A 98 10.23 -2.77 -2.65
N ILE A 99 10.93 -1.76 -3.14
CA ILE A 99 10.72 -1.19 -4.47
C ILE A 99 12.06 -1.23 -5.22
N ASN A 100 12.05 -1.82 -6.42
CA ASN A 100 13.23 -1.79 -7.29
C ASN A 100 13.27 -0.44 -8.01
N ILE A 101 14.44 0.21 -7.99
CA ILE A 101 14.69 1.51 -8.60
C ILE A 101 15.74 1.46 -9.74
N GLU A 102 16.12 0.26 -10.18
CA GLU A 102 16.94 0.05 -11.38
C GLU A 102 16.32 0.68 -12.64
#